data_AF-A0A1M6DBW1-F1
#
_entry.id   AF-A0A1M6DBW1-F1
#
_cell.length_a   1.000
_cell.length_b   1.000
_cell.length_c   1.000
_cell.angle_alpha   90.00
_cell.angle_beta   90.00
_cell.angle_gamma   90.00
#
_symmetry.space_group_name_H-M   'P 1'
#
loop_
_entity.id
_entity.type
_entity.pdbx_description
1 polymer ?
#
loop_
_entity_poly.entity_id
_entity_poly.type
_entity_poly.pdbx_seq_one_letter_code
_entity_poly.pdbx_strand_id
1 'polypeptide(L)'
;MVIQEGRALTKEDTHACVVNAALMEINGLKIGDRITVELCDKLLMQHGVLGATAVIPERYGKPVKTVELEIVGSYLDIDAQYERDASDWWCYTPNTLFVPLSLLPVEPPADYPIRPGEFSMVIEDAYQIEAFLNAAEPLAKEMGLKLRFSDRGWMR
;
A
#
# COMPACT_ATOMS: atom_id res chain seq x y z
N MET A 1 3.98 4.84 5.09
CA MET A 1 2.53 4.60 5.06
C MET A 1 2.02 4.19 6.44
N VAL A 2 0.89 4.77 6.87
CA VAL A 2 0.09 4.31 8.03
C VAL A 2 -1.39 4.36 7.64
N ILE A 3 -2.22 3.48 8.21
CA ILE A 3 -3.67 3.56 8.03
C ILE A 3 -4.19 4.72 8.87
N GLN A 4 -4.85 5.68 8.22
CA GLN A 4 -5.46 6.86 8.84
C GLN A 4 -6.90 6.58 9.28
N GLU A 5 -7.71 6.00 8.38
CA GLU A 5 -9.12 5.69 8.61
C GLU A 5 -9.42 4.25 8.20
N GLY A 6 -10.41 3.62 8.85
CA GLY A 6 -10.77 2.24 8.58
C GLY A 6 -9.68 1.23 8.97
N ARG A 7 -9.46 0.24 8.11
CA ARG A 7 -8.56 -0.90 8.36
C ARG A 7 -7.67 -1.21 7.16
N ALA A 8 -6.59 -1.94 7.43
CA ALA A 8 -5.79 -2.58 6.38
C ALA A 8 -6.59 -3.73 5.74
N LEU A 9 -6.10 -4.20 4.59
CA LEU A 9 -6.59 -5.44 3.97
C LEU A 9 -6.21 -6.65 4.83
N THR A 10 -7.09 -7.64 4.86
CA THR A 10 -6.84 -8.95 5.44
C THR A 10 -6.97 -10.03 4.36
N LYS A 11 -6.60 -11.27 4.68
CA LYS A 11 -6.68 -12.40 3.73
C LYS A 11 -8.12 -12.77 3.36
N GLU A 12 -9.09 -12.35 4.16
CA GLU A 12 -10.52 -12.57 3.95
C GLU A 12 -11.13 -11.59 2.93
N ASP A 13 -10.44 -10.48 2.65
CA ASP A 13 -10.90 -9.49 1.69
C ASP A 13 -10.83 -10.02 0.25
N THR A 14 -11.92 -9.82 -0.50
CA THR A 14 -12.01 -10.24 -1.91
C THR A 14 -12.27 -9.09 -2.87
N HIS A 15 -13.15 -8.14 -2.49
CA HIS A 15 -13.55 -6.99 -3.31
C HIS A 15 -13.43 -5.70 -2.50
N ALA A 16 -12.28 -5.55 -1.85
CA ALA A 16 -11.97 -4.40 -1.01
C ALA A 16 -10.70 -3.71 -1.51
N CYS A 17 -10.55 -2.43 -1.17
CA CYS A 17 -9.33 -1.69 -1.41
C CYS A 17 -9.00 -0.76 -0.25
N VAL A 18 -7.71 -0.43 -0.14
CA VAL A 18 -7.21 0.64 0.71
C VAL A 18 -6.61 1.70 -0.21
N VAL A 19 -7.03 2.95 -0.03
CA VAL A 19 -6.69 4.06 -0.93
C VAL A 19 -5.93 5.15 -0.17
N ASN A 20 -5.29 6.08 -0.88
CA ASN A 20 -4.67 7.22 -0.24
C ASN A 20 -5.72 8.22 0.27
N ALA A 21 -5.49 8.82 1.44
CA ALA A 21 -6.38 9.83 2.02
C ALA A 21 -6.58 11.05 1.10
N ALA A 22 -5.54 11.49 0.37
CA ALA A 22 -5.66 12.60 -0.57
C ALA A 22 -6.58 12.25 -1.77
N LEU A 23 -6.55 10.99 -2.24
CA LEU A 23 -7.48 10.54 -3.28
C LEU A 23 -8.93 10.60 -2.78
N MET A 24 -9.17 10.24 -1.52
CA MET A 24 -10.50 10.34 -0.93
C MET A 24 -10.97 11.79 -0.81
N GLU A 25 -10.12 12.67 -0.27
CA GLU A 25 -10.43 14.09 -0.09
C GLU A 25 -10.77 14.78 -1.42
N ILE A 26 -9.92 14.59 -2.44
CA ILE A 26 -10.09 15.22 -3.76
C ILE A 26 -11.40 14.78 -4.44
N ASN A 27 -11.80 13.52 -4.27
CA ASN A 27 -12.97 12.95 -4.95
C ASN A 27 -14.23 12.89 -4.06
N GLY A 28 -14.16 13.40 -2.82
CA GLY A 28 -15.28 13.36 -1.88
C GLY A 28 -15.70 11.95 -1.46
N LEU A 29 -14.77 10.98 -1.48
CA LEU A 29 -15.00 9.58 -1.15
C LEU A 29 -14.89 9.33 0.36
N LYS A 30 -15.55 8.29 0.83
CA LYS A 30 -15.59 7.86 2.23
C LYS A 30 -15.36 6.35 2.36
N ILE A 31 -15.02 5.89 3.56
CA ILE A 31 -15.00 4.46 3.87
C ILE A 31 -16.40 3.87 3.61
N GLY A 32 -16.45 2.74 2.93
CA GLY A 32 -17.69 2.09 2.47
C GLY A 32 -18.15 2.50 1.06
N ASP A 33 -17.61 3.58 0.49
CA ASP A 33 -17.87 3.90 -0.91
C ASP A 33 -17.22 2.87 -1.84
N ARG A 34 -17.75 2.77 -3.06
CA ARG A 34 -17.24 1.84 -4.08
C ARG A 34 -16.60 2.58 -5.23
N ILE A 35 -15.52 2.01 -5.75
CA ILE A 35 -14.81 2.49 -6.92
C ILE A 35 -14.71 1.37 -7.96
N THR A 36 -14.86 1.74 -9.23
CA THR A 36 -14.64 0.82 -10.36
C THR A 36 -13.21 0.98 -10.84
N VAL A 37 -12.52 -0.15 -11.00
CA VAL A 37 -11.13 -0.20 -11.47
C VAL A 37 -10.98 -1.20 -12.60
N GLU A 38 -10.17 -0.81 -13.58
CA GLU A 38 -9.76 -1.68 -14.68
C GLU A 38 -8.37 -2.25 -14.38
N LEU A 39 -8.30 -3.57 -14.23
CA LEU A 39 -7.07 -4.31 -14.02
C LEU A 39 -6.50 -4.76 -15.36
N CYS A 40 -5.21 -4.50 -15.56
CA CYS A 40 -4.49 -4.84 -16.77
C CYS A 40 -3.66 -6.13 -16.62
N ASP A 41 -3.19 -6.67 -17.73
CA ASP A 41 -2.47 -7.95 -17.83
C ASP A 41 -0.95 -7.86 -17.61
N LYS A 42 -0.43 -6.70 -17.19
CA LYS A 42 1.00 -6.51 -16.94
C LYS A 42 1.25 -6.06 -15.51
N LEU A 43 2.24 -6.69 -14.89
CA LEU A 43 2.83 -6.20 -13.65
C LEU A 43 3.92 -5.19 -13.98
N LEU A 44 3.93 -4.09 -13.23
CA LEU A 44 4.96 -3.08 -13.30
C LEU A 44 5.53 -2.88 -11.91
N MET A 45 6.84 -2.66 -11.89
CA MET A 45 7.55 -2.26 -10.69
C MET A 45 7.04 -0.89 -10.23
N GLN A 46 6.80 -0.77 -8.92
CA GLN A 46 6.43 0.50 -8.31
C GLN A 46 7.55 1.53 -8.52
N HIS A 47 7.18 2.75 -8.87
CA HIS A 47 8.12 3.85 -9.01
C HIS A 47 7.44 5.17 -8.59
N GLY A 48 7.92 5.77 -7.50
CA GLY A 48 7.29 6.95 -6.88
C GLY A 48 7.14 8.15 -7.83
N VAL A 49 8.13 8.36 -8.71
CA VAL A 49 8.14 9.47 -9.69
C VAL A 49 7.30 9.19 -10.94
N LEU A 50 7.08 7.92 -11.30
CA LEU A 50 6.39 7.56 -12.54
C LEU A 50 4.92 7.21 -12.33
N GLY A 51 4.50 6.90 -11.09
CA GLY A 51 3.11 6.75 -10.66
C GLY A 51 2.18 5.97 -11.61
N ALA A 52 0.87 6.16 -11.45
CA ALA A 52 -0.13 5.70 -12.41
C ALA A 52 -0.14 6.53 -13.72
N THR A 53 0.81 7.46 -13.88
CA THR A 53 0.95 8.40 -15.00
C THR A 53 2.22 8.10 -15.80
N ALA A 54 2.51 6.84 -16.08
CA ALA A 54 3.41 6.50 -17.17
C ALA A 54 2.69 6.89 -18.47
N VAL A 55 3.30 7.82 -19.19
CA VAL A 55 2.77 8.61 -20.32
C VAL A 55 2.45 7.76 -21.57
N ILE A 56 2.36 6.44 -21.46
CA ILE A 56 2.18 5.49 -22.57
C ILE A 56 1.24 4.33 -22.16
N PRO A 57 0.01 4.25 -22.68
CA PRO A 57 -0.93 3.15 -22.43
C PRO A 57 -0.32 1.75 -22.67
N GLU A 58 0.66 1.64 -23.56
CA GLU A 58 1.36 0.39 -23.89
C GLU A 58 2.09 -0.23 -22.69
N ARG A 59 2.47 0.58 -21.69
CA ARG A 59 3.14 0.11 -20.47
C ARG A 59 2.21 -0.71 -19.58
N TYR A 60 0.95 -0.30 -19.45
CA TYR A 60 -0.01 -0.94 -18.57
C TYR A 60 -0.58 -2.23 -19.15
N GLY A 61 -0.45 -2.43 -20.47
CA GLY A 61 -1.06 -3.57 -21.14
C GLY A 61 -2.51 -3.25 -21.50
N LYS A 62 -3.32 -4.28 -21.73
CA LYS A 62 -4.74 -4.08 -22.03
C LYS A 62 -5.56 -4.27 -20.75
N PRO A 63 -6.63 -3.49 -20.54
CA PRO A 63 -7.65 -3.84 -19.56
C PRO A 63 -8.17 -5.24 -19.85
N VAL A 64 -8.11 -6.14 -18.86
CA VAL A 64 -8.58 -7.52 -18.98
C VAL A 64 -9.67 -7.86 -17.99
N LYS A 65 -9.83 -7.06 -16.94
CA LYS A 65 -10.82 -7.30 -15.89
C LYS A 65 -11.28 -5.99 -15.27
N THR A 66 -12.58 -5.76 -15.22
CA THR A 66 -13.18 -4.65 -14.49
C THR A 66 -13.70 -5.17 -13.15
N VAL A 67 -13.36 -4.50 -12.06
CA VAL A 67 -13.79 -4.87 -10.71
C VAL A 67 -14.35 -3.66 -9.99
N GLU A 68 -15.37 -3.89 -9.17
CA GLU A 68 -15.88 -2.92 -8.22
C GLU A 68 -15.30 -3.24 -6.83
N LEU A 69 -14.71 -2.25 -6.18
CA LEU A 69 -14.03 -2.41 -4.90
C LEU A 69 -14.63 -1.46 -3.87
N GLU A 70 -14.91 -1.98 -2.67
CA GLU A 70 -15.28 -1.18 -1.52
C GLU A 70 -14.04 -0.61 -0.83
N ILE A 71 -14.07 0.67 -0.46
CA ILE A 71 -12.99 1.32 0.29
C ILE A 71 -13.12 0.91 1.76
N VAL A 72 -12.21 0.06 2.24
CA VAL A 72 -12.22 -0.41 3.65
C VAL A 72 -11.22 0.34 4.54
N GLY A 73 -10.34 1.12 3.94
CA GLY A 73 -9.37 1.92 4.65
C GLY A 73 -8.74 3.02 3.81
N SER A 74 -8.19 4.00 4.51
CA SER A 74 -7.39 5.06 3.93
C SER A 74 -6.00 5.07 4.54
N TYR A 75 -4.98 5.33 3.73
CA TYR A 75 -3.61 5.46 4.20
C TYR A 75 -3.05 6.85 3.93
N LEU A 76 -2.07 7.25 4.74
CA LEU A 76 -1.26 8.44 4.51
C LEU A 76 0.22 8.12 4.64
N ASP A 77 1.05 8.92 3.98
CA ASP A 77 2.48 8.93 4.22
C ASP A 77 2.81 9.87 5.37
N ILE A 78 3.52 9.34 6.37
CA ILE A 78 3.90 10.12 7.57
C ILE A 78 5.20 10.90 7.37
N ASP A 79 5.92 10.67 6.27
CA ASP A 79 7.20 11.33 6.03
C ASP A 79 7.01 12.62 5.26
N ALA A 80 7.94 13.53 5.51
CA ALA A 80 8.06 14.73 4.71
C ALA A 80 8.28 14.37 3.24
N GLN A 81 7.68 15.15 2.33
CA GLN A 81 7.76 14.94 0.89
C GLN A 81 9.21 14.79 0.40
N TYR A 82 10.16 15.56 0.94
CA TYR A 82 11.56 15.49 0.52
C TYR A 82 12.25 14.15 0.88
N GLU A 83 11.86 13.51 1.99
CA GLU A 83 12.38 12.17 2.34
C GLU A 83 11.83 11.11 1.40
N ARG A 84 10.60 11.32 0.91
CA ARG A 84 9.95 10.47 -0.08
C ARG A 84 10.60 10.63 -1.45
N ASP A 85 10.81 11.86 -1.89
CA ASP A 85 11.44 12.16 -3.19
C ASP A 85 12.87 11.64 -3.29
N ALA A 86 13.59 11.56 -2.15
CA ALA A 86 14.93 11.02 -2.08
C ALA A 86 14.99 9.48 -2.02
N SER A 87 13.84 8.80 -2.04
CA SER A 87 13.75 7.34 -1.89
C SER A 87 13.07 6.68 -3.09
N ASP A 88 13.91 6.20 -4.01
CA ASP A 88 13.52 5.63 -5.31
C ASP A 88 12.46 4.51 -5.21
N TRP A 89 12.37 3.83 -4.07
CA TRP A 89 11.57 2.60 -3.90
C TRP A 89 10.51 2.65 -2.82
N TRP A 90 10.35 3.80 -2.15
CA TRP A 90 9.64 3.82 -0.87
C TRP A 90 8.20 4.36 -0.95
N CYS A 91 7.86 5.08 -2.03
CA CYS A 91 6.72 5.99 -1.97
C CYS A 91 5.56 5.52 -2.83
N TYR A 92 4.41 5.35 -2.19
CA TYR A 92 3.14 5.21 -2.87
C TYR A 92 2.68 6.60 -3.32
N THR A 93 2.06 6.67 -4.49
CA THR A 93 1.49 7.94 -4.96
C THR A 93 0.11 8.14 -4.34
N PRO A 94 -0.46 9.36 -4.36
CA PRO A 94 -1.87 9.56 -4.03
C PRO A 94 -2.83 8.67 -4.85
N ASN A 95 -2.41 8.22 -6.04
CA ASN A 95 -3.22 7.38 -6.92
C ASN A 95 -2.96 5.88 -6.75
N THR A 96 -2.21 5.47 -5.73
CA THR A 96 -1.95 4.06 -5.48
C THR A 96 -3.10 3.45 -4.67
N LEU A 97 -3.57 2.28 -5.12
CA LEU A 97 -4.59 1.48 -4.46
C LEU A 97 -3.97 0.15 -4.06
N PHE A 98 -4.25 -0.30 -2.84
CA PHE A 98 -3.97 -1.67 -2.42
C PHE A 98 -5.20 -2.52 -2.63
N VAL A 99 -5.01 -3.71 -3.20
CA VAL A 99 -6.08 -4.67 -3.50
C VAL A 99 -5.63 -6.09 -3.11
N PRO A 100 -6.56 -7.01 -2.82
CA PRO A 100 -6.25 -8.42 -2.60
C PRO A 100 -5.48 -9.04 -3.78
N LEU A 101 -4.48 -9.88 -3.46
CA LEU A 101 -3.66 -10.57 -4.46
C LEU A 101 -4.51 -11.41 -5.44
N SER A 102 -5.59 -12.01 -4.94
CA SER A 102 -6.55 -12.82 -5.71
C SER A 102 -7.26 -12.05 -6.82
N LEU A 103 -7.22 -10.71 -6.80
CA LEU A 103 -7.78 -9.88 -7.86
C LEU A 103 -6.84 -9.70 -9.04
N LEU A 104 -5.52 -9.84 -8.85
CA LEU A 104 -4.54 -9.59 -9.90
C LEU A 104 -4.81 -10.52 -11.10
N PRO A 105 -4.88 -9.98 -12.33
CA PRO A 105 -5.10 -10.82 -13.53
C PRO A 105 -3.93 -11.74 -13.85
N VAL A 106 -2.76 -11.50 -13.27
CA VAL A 106 -1.51 -12.22 -13.49
C VAL A 106 -0.82 -12.48 -12.15
N GLU A 107 -0.25 -13.68 -12.01
CA GLU A 107 0.49 -14.06 -10.80
C GLU A 107 1.84 -13.33 -10.74
N PRO A 108 2.22 -12.76 -9.58
CA PRO A 108 3.56 -12.23 -9.39
C PRO A 108 4.62 -13.33 -9.55
N PRO A 109 5.80 -13.02 -10.13
CA PRO A 109 6.90 -13.96 -10.19
C PRO A 109 7.29 -14.47 -8.80
N ALA A 110 7.48 -15.78 -8.66
CA ALA A 110 7.83 -16.40 -7.39
C ALA A 110 9.21 -15.95 -6.85
N ASP A 111 10.09 -15.49 -7.74
CA ASP A 111 11.44 -15.02 -7.47
C ASP A 111 11.54 -13.48 -7.38
N TYR A 112 10.40 -12.77 -7.26
CA TYR A 112 10.40 -11.32 -7.16
C TYR A 112 11.16 -10.85 -5.89
N PRO A 113 12.24 -10.07 -6.03
CA PRO A 113 12.97 -9.56 -4.88
C PRO A 113 12.21 -8.41 -4.23
N ILE A 114 11.53 -8.70 -3.11
CA ILE A 114 10.80 -7.70 -2.31
C ILE A 114 11.77 -6.60 -1.84
N ARG A 115 11.36 -5.35 -2.02
CA ARG A 115 12.16 -4.16 -1.69
C ARG A 115 11.72 -3.49 -0.40
N PRO A 116 12.62 -2.71 0.23
CA PRO A 116 12.26 -1.83 1.33
C PRO A 116 11.12 -0.88 0.90
N GLY A 117 9.95 -1.01 1.52
CA GLY A 117 8.77 -0.19 1.24
C GLY A 117 7.59 -0.95 0.62
N GLU A 118 7.82 -2.14 0.05
CA GLU A 118 6.77 -2.96 -0.60
C GLU A 118 6.01 -3.89 0.36
N PHE A 119 6.40 -3.90 1.64
CA PHE A 119 5.71 -4.67 2.66
C PHE A 119 5.36 -3.80 3.86
N SER A 120 4.28 -4.17 4.53
CA SER A 120 3.81 -3.58 5.77
C SER A 120 3.19 -4.68 6.61
N MET A 121 3.27 -4.55 7.92
CA MET A 121 2.76 -5.55 8.85
C MET A 121 1.78 -4.88 9.81
N VAL A 122 0.73 -5.61 10.17
CA VAL A 122 -0.23 -5.20 11.21
C VAL A 122 -0.04 -6.13 12.39
N ILE A 123 0.14 -5.54 13.56
CA ILE A 123 0.16 -6.25 14.84
C ILE A 123 -1.28 -6.20 15.36
N GLU A 124 -1.97 -7.34 15.33
CA GLU A 124 -3.40 -7.41 15.68
C GLU A 124 -3.64 -7.27 17.20
N ASP A 125 -2.73 -7.81 18.01
CA ASP A 125 -2.79 -7.74 19.47
C ASP A 125 -1.88 -6.61 19.98
N ALA A 126 -2.50 -5.58 20.56
CA ALA A 126 -1.79 -4.44 21.12
C ALA A 126 -0.77 -4.84 22.21
N TYR A 127 -1.01 -5.92 22.95
CA TYR A 127 -0.09 -6.41 23.97
C TYR A 127 1.19 -7.01 23.37
N GLN A 128 1.19 -7.35 22.09
CA GLN A 128 2.36 -7.89 21.38
C GLN A 128 3.24 -6.81 20.75
N ILE A 129 2.79 -5.55 20.73
CA ILE A 129 3.49 -4.45 20.04
C ILE A 129 4.93 -4.32 20.55
N GLU A 130 5.11 -4.19 21.87
CA GLU A 130 6.44 -3.98 22.46
C GLU A 130 7.35 -5.19 22.23
N ALA A 131 6.83 -6.41 22.43
CA ALA A 131 7.56 -7.64 22.19
C ALA A 131 8.01 -7.78 20.73
N PHE A 132 7.13 -7.42 19.79
CA PHE A 132 7.42 -7.44 18.36
C PHE A 132 8.50 -6.41 18.00
N LEU A 133 8.38 -5.16 18.47
CA LEU A 133 9.35 -4.10 18.17
C LEU A 133 10.74 -4.46 18.71
N ASN A 134 10.82 -4.94 19.95
CA ASN A 134 12.07 -5.38 20.56
C ASN A 134 12.76 -6.50 19.77
N ALA A 135 11.99 -7.37 19.11
CA ALA A 135 12.52 -8.45 18.26
C ALA A 135 12.85 -7.98 16.83
N ALA A 136 12.05 -7.07 16.27
CA ALA A 136 12.16 -6.64 14.87
C ALA A 136 13.27 -5.59 14.65
N GLU A 137 13.49 -4.70 15.62
CA GLU A 137 14.47 -3.60 15.49
C GLU A 137 15.91 -4.08 15.20
N PRO A 138 16.46 -5.10 15.91
CA PRO A 138 17.80 -5.60 15.61
C PRO A 138 17.91 -6.19 14.19
N LEU A 139 16.89 -6.93 13.76
CA LEU A 139 16.84 -7.57 12.44
C LEU A 139 16.79 -6.52 11.33
N ALA A 140 15.92 -5.52 11.48
CA ALA A 140 15.82 -4.43 10.53
C ALA A 140 17.15 -3.66 10.42
N LYS A 141 17.83 -3.43 11.55
CA LYS A 141 19.14 -2.78 11.56
C LYS A 141 20.20 -3.59 10.81
N GLU A 142 20.25 -4.91 11.01
CA GLU A 142 21.17 -5.81 10.28
C GLU A 142 20.91 -5.77 8.77
N MET A 143 19.64 -5.68 8.37
CA MET A 143 19.21 -5.57 6.97
C MET A 143 19.36 -4.16 6.38
N GLY A 144 19.79 -3.16 7.17
CA GLY A 144 19.85 -1.76 6.74
C GLY A 144 18.48 -1.12 6.49
N LEU A 145 17.42 -1.66 7.09
CA LEU A 145 16.04 -1.19 6.97
C LEU A 145 15.67 -0.23 8.09
N LYS A 146 14.96 0.85 7.74
CA LYS A 146 14.32 1.75 8.71
C LYS A 146 12.90 1.25 8.98
N LEU A 147 12.64 0.74 10.18
CA LEU A 147 11.28 0.43 10.62
C LEU A 147 10.49 1.71 10.86
N ARG A 148 9.21 1.69 10.50
CA ARG A 148 8.26 2.74 10.86
C ARG A 148 7.07 2.11 11.53
N PHE A 149 6.71 2.71 12.65
CA PHE A 149 5.69 2.20 13.53
C PHE A 149 4.59 3.24 13.70
N SER A 150 3.35 2.76 13.75
CA SER A 150 2.18 3.54 14.12
C SER A 150 1.25 2.66 14.93
N ASP A 151 0.99 3.10 16.15
CA ASP A 151 0.02 2.55 17.09
C ASP A 151 -1.33 3.28 17.01
N ARG A 152 -1.50 4.17 16.03
CA ARG A 152 -2.65 5.09 15.94
C ARG A 152 -2.86 5.95 17.21
N GLY A 153 -1.80 6.25 17.95
CA GLY A 153 -1.80 7.11 19.12
C GLY A 153 -2.11 6.41 20.45
N TRP A 154 -1.95 5.08 20.54
CA TRP A 154 -2.21 4.31 21.76
C TRP A 154 -1.12 4.45 22.85
N MET A 155 0.14 4.63 22.48
CA MET A 155 1.31 4.67 23.37
C MET A 155 1.90 6.09 23.49
N ARG A 156 1.06 7.08 23.81
CA ARG A 156 1.53 8.45 24.09
C ARG A 156 2.60 8.51 25.17
#